data_AF-A0A3L7U4J5-F1
#
_entry.id   AF-A0A3L7U4J5-F1
#
_cell.length_a   1.000
_cell.length_b   1.000
_cell.length_c   1.000
_cell.angle_alpha   90.00
_cell.angle_beta   90.00
_cell.angle_gamma   90.00
#
_symmetry.space_group_name_H-M   'P 1'
#
loop_
_entity.id
_entity.type
_entity.pdbx_description
1 polymer ?
#
loop_
_entity_poly.entity_id
_entity_poly.type
_entity_poly.pdbx_seq_one_letter_code
_entity_poly.pdbx_strand_id
1 'polypeptide(L)'
;MSYLKSLGILRLVTEQKDPSARGWWRNEEFWLRSTLDQAELVRFFLEEYAPTPIVAPWAGGSGFFEGDNKIAVDALNGSSGSRLEPYRRVIAKVRQIIQSCGLSTKPTAEDKVRLIRQFRCELPEEALAWMDAAAVLLKDDQKFAPLLGTGANDGRLNFAQNFVQRLVALQIHVQSRAGDESRDWLRNSLLGERAKLGDSKVGQFCPGRAGGPNATHGMEGDSSDNPWDFILMLEGAVMIGGASSRRFSASGSGRATFPFTVASAAAGLTTPATKDLGDSRGEIWLPLWNRPLMQSELGYLFGEGRSQLSDRAARDGIDFARAVADLGVDRGIDSFTRVGFLQRSGLAYLAAPLGRFAVEARREVDLLGAIDDWLRGFRRA
;
A
#
# COMPACT_ATOMS: atom_id res chain seq x y z
N MET A 1 6.02 4.02 -5.50
CA MET A 1 5.41 5.14 -4.73
C MET A 1 4.33 5.89 -5.50
N SER A 2 4.58 6.37 -6.73
CA SER A 2 3.67 7.28 -7.47
C SER A 2 2.25 6.74 -7.74
N TYR A 3 2.11 5.43 -8.01
CA TYR A 3 0.80 4.81 -8.22
C TYR A 3 -0.10 4.92 -6.98
N LEU A 4 0.41 4.49 -5.82
CA LEU A 4 -0.35 4.58 -4.57
C LEU A 4 -0.61 6.04 -4.17
N LYS A 5 0.38 6.93 -4.36
CA LYS A 5 0.16 8.38 -4.15
C LYS A 5 -1.04 8.88 -4.95
N SER A 6 -1.16 8.49 -6.21
CA SER A 6 -2.25 8.89 -7.10
C SER A 6 -3.61 8.39 -6.60
N LEU A 7 -3.67 7.14 -6.12
CA LEU A 7 -4.87 6.60 -5.46
C LEU A 7 -5.22 7.38 -4.19
N GLY A 8 -4.22 7.71 -3.37
CA GLY A 8 -4.39 8.48 -2.14
C GLY A 8 -4.97 9.87 -2.40
N ILE A 9 -4.44 10.56 -3.42
CA ILE A 9 -4.95 11.87 -3.84
C ILE A 9 -6.41 11.77 -4.29
N LEU A 10 -6.71 10.86 -5.23
CA LEU A 10 -8.08 10.68 -5.72
C LEU A 10 -9.04 10.37 -4.57
N ARG A 11 -8.66 9.45 -3.69
CA ARG A 11 -9.47 9.07 -2.54
C ARG A 11 -9.75 10.26 -1.61
N LEU A 12 -8.70 10.95 -1.17
CA LEU A 12 -8.82 12.04 -0.21
C LEU A 12 -9.63 13.21 -0.76
N VAL A 13 -9.41 13.57 -2.03
CA VAL A 13 -10.22 14.60 -2.68
C VAL A 13 -11.68 14.14 -2.77
N THR A 14 -11.93 12.90 -3.16
CA THR A 14 -13.31 12.37 -3.29
C THR A 14 -14.05 12.35 -1.95
N GLU A 15 -13.39 11.85 -0.90
CA GLU A 15 -14.02 11.64 0.41
C GLU A 15 -14.18 12.94 1.20
N GLN A 16 -13.27 13.91 1.05
CA GLN A 16 -13.20 15.06 1.95
C GLN A 16 -13.57 16.39 1.28
N LYS A 17 -13.65 16.47 -0.05
CA LYS A 17 -13.85 17.76 -0.73
C LYS A 17 -14.78 17.73 -1.94
N ASP A 18 -14.61 16.77 -2.86
CA ASP A 18 -15.35 16.70 -4.12
C ASP A 18 -15.74 15.24 -4.44
N PRO A 19 -16.94 14.79 -4.03
CA PRO A 19 -17.43 13.44 -4.30
C PRO A 19 -17.55 13.07 -5.78
N SER A 20 -17.47 14.06 -6.69
CA SER A 20 -17.56 13.85 -8.13
C SER A 20 -16.19 13.70 -8.81
N ALA A 21 -15.10 13.79 -8.02
CA ALA A 21 -13.74 13.70 -8.51
C ALA A 21 -13.46 12.36 -9.23
N ARG A 22 -12.65 12.43 -10.29
CA ARG A 22 -12.29 11.26 -11.09
C ARG A 22 -10.82 11.27 -11.44
N GLY A 23 -10.23 10.08 -11.49
CA GLY A 23 -8.83 9.88 -11.84
C GLY A 23 -8.65 8.94 -13.02
N TRP A 24 -7.59 9.15 -13.79
CA TRP A 24 -7.15 8.25 -14.87
C TRP A 24 -5.69 8.45 -15.22
N TRP A 25 -5.12 7.50 -15.95
CA TRP A 25 -3.75 7.55 -16.44
C TRP A 25 -3.72 8.02 -17.89
N ARG A 26 -2.79 8.93 -18.20
CA ARG A 26 -2.53 9.38 -19.56
C ARG A 26 -1.07 9.79 -19.69
N ASN A 27 -0.36 9.23 -20.67
CA ASN A 27 1.05 9.54 -20.94
C ASN A 27 1.95 9.41 -19.69
N GLU A 28 1.85 8.30 -18.95
CA GLU A 28 2.60 8.06 -17.70
C GLU A 28 2.26 8.98 -16.51
N GLU A 29 1.28 9.86 -16.66
CA GLU A 29 0.84 10.78 -15.62
C GLU A 29 -0.56 10.43 -15.12
N PHE A 30 -0.80 10.70 -13.85
CA PHE A 30 -2.14 10.59 -13.28
C PHE A 30 -2.86 11.92 -13.38
N TRP A 31 -4.02 11.90 -14.03
CA TRP A 31 -4.88 13.06 -14.20
C TRP A 31 -6.01 12.99 -13.20
N LEU A 32 -6.25 14.12 -12.53
CA LEU A 32 -7.38 14.33 -11.63
C LEU A 32 -8.33 15.34 -12.26
N ARG A 33 -9.61 14.97 -12.39
CA ARG A 33 -10.69 15.92 -12.65
C ARG A 33 -11.44 16.14 -11.35
N SER A 34 -11.51 17.40 -10.92
CA SER A 34 -12.22 17.83 -9.73
C SER A 34 -12.76 19.25 -9.94
N THR A 35 -13.65 19.70 -9.06
CA THR A 35 -14.04 21.10 -8.94
C THR A 35 -12.92 22.00 -8.42
N LEU A 36 -11.87 21.44 -7.81
CA LEU A 36 -10.73 22.17 -7.29
C LEU A 36 -9.74 22.54 -8.40
N ASP A 37 -9.32 23.79 -8.45
CA ASP A 37 -8.15 24.18 -9.22
C ASP A 37 -6.84 23.77 -8.51
N GLN A 38 -5.70 24.05 -9.15
CA GLN A 38 -4.37 23.74 -8.62
C GLN A 38 -4.08 24.42 -7.26
N ALA A 39 -4.49 25.67 -7.08
CA ALA A 39 -4.24 26.42 -5.85
C ALA A 39 -5.16 25.93 -4.72
N GLU A 40 -6.41 25.63 -5.04
CA GLU A 40 -7.40 25.08 -4.11
C GLU A 40 -7.02 23.66 -3.68
N LEU A 41 -6.49 22.83 -4.58
CA LEU A 41 -6.00 21.50 -4.26
C LEU A 41 -4.82 21.56 -3.29
N VAL A 42 -3.87 22.47 -3.51
CA VAL A 42 -2.75 22.69 -2.59
C VAL A 42 -3.24 23.19 -1.23
N ARG A 43 -4.17 24.16 -1.21
CA ARG A 43 -4.77 24.66 0.04
C ARG A 43 -5.48 23.56 0.82
N PHE A 44 -6.27 22.73 0.13
CA PHE A 44 -6.97 21.59 0.72
C PHE A 44 -6.01 20.69 1.51
N PHE A 45 -4.92 20.23 0.91
CA PHE A 45 -3.98 19.35 1.60
C PHE A 45 -3.23 20.03 2.75
N LEU A 46 -2.89 21.32 2.64
CA LEU A 46 -2.19 22.04 3.71
C LEU A 46 -3.08 22.32 4.92
N GLU A 47 -4.34 22.67 4.68
CA GLU A 47 -5.20 23.31 5.69
C GLU A 47 -6.34 22.40 6.15
N GLU A 48 -6.94 21.63 5.24
CA GLU A 48 -8.21 20.93 5.50
C GLU A 48 -8.05 19.41 5.62
N TYR A 49 -7.10 18.82 4.89
CA TYR A 49 -6.90 17.36 4.84
C TYR A 49 -6.85 16.72 6.23
N ALA A 50 -7.75 15.77 6.45
CA ALA A 50 -7.82 14.94 7.64
C ALA A 50 -7.13 13.58 7.39
N PRO A 51 -6.00 13.28 8.04
CA PRO A 51 -5.29 12.01 7.84
C PRO A 51 -6.09 10.80 8.28
N THR A 52 -5.98 9.71 7.52
CA THR A 52 -6.51 8.40 7.93
C THR A 52 -5.76 7.92 9.19
N PRO A 53 -6.44 7.36 10.20
CA PRO A 53 -5.81 6.77 11.39
C PRO A 53 -4.97 5.51 11.13
N ILE A 54 -3.84 5.67 10.43
CA ILE A 54 -2.90 4.61 10.06
C ILE A 54 -2.01 4.25 11.25
N VAL A 55 -2.42 3.24 12.02
CA VAL A 55 -1.68 2.73 13.19
C VAL A 55 -1.31 1.27 13.01
N ALA A 56 -0.21 0.82 13.63
CA ALA A 56 0.19 -0.60 13.62
C ALA A 56 0.49 -1.14 15.03
N PRO A 57 -0.48 -1.07 15.97
CA PRO A 57 -0.31 -1.41 17.38
C PRO A 57 -0.15 -2.91 17.68
N TRP A 58 0.28 -3.68 16.69
CA TRP A 58 0.60 -5.11 16.76
C TRP A 58 2.08 -5.37 16.45
N ALA A 59 2.89 -4.31 16.34
CA ALA A 59 4.31 -4.35 16.04
C ALA A 59 5.12 -3.52 17.05
N GLY A 60 6.35 -3.95 17.31
CA GLY A 60 7.31 -3.11 18.03
C GLY A 60 7.77 -1.93 17.16
N GLY A 61 8.14 -0.82 17.79
CA GLY A 61 8.45 0.44 17.12
C GLY A 61 7.21 1.15 16.57
N SER A 62 6.01 0.79 17.02
CA SER A 62 4.73 1.38 16.56
C SER A 62 4.33 2.65 17.33
N GLY A 63 5.05 2.97 18.41
CA GLY A 63 4.79 4.13 19.24
C GLY A 63 3.82 3.86 20.40
N PHE A 64 3.47 2.60 20.66
CA PHE A 64 2.49 2.22 21.68
C PHE A 64 3.08 1.42 22.85
N PHE A 65 4.15 0.66 22.63
CA PHE A 65 4.73 -0.22 23.65
C PHE A 65 5.90 0.43 24.41
N GLU A 66 6.30 -0.16 25.53
CA GLU A 66 7.54 0.22 26.23
C GLU A 66 8.76 0.05 25.33
N GLY A 67 9.67 1.03 25.37
CA GLY A 67 10.85 1.08 24.49
C GLY A 67 10.58 1.66 23.09
N ASP A 68 9.32 1.87 22.70
CA ASP A 68 9.00 2.57 21.45
C ASP A 68 9.24 4.08 21.57
N ASN A 69 9.58 4.73 20.45
CA ASN A 69 9.56 6.19 20.36
C ASN A 69 8.11 6.69 20.27
N LYS A 70 7.62 7.31 21.35
CA LYS A 70 6.22 7.77 21.48
C LYS A 70 6.02 9.24 21.08
N ILE A 71 7.09 10.00 20.84
CA ILE A 71 7.05 11.47 20.62
C ILE A 71 5.98 11.86 19.59
N ALA A 72 5.98 11.21 18.43
CA ALA A 72 5.08 11.59 17.34
C ALA A 72 3.61 11.18 17.62
N VAL A 73 3.39 9.99 18.19
CA VAL A 73 2.05 9.53 18.59
C VAL A 73 1.48 10.43 19.70
N ASP A 74 2.31 10.81 20.68
CA ASP A 74 1.92 11.73 21.75
C ASP A 74 1.60 13.14 21.23
N ALA A 75 2.38 13.64 20.26
CA ALA A 75 2.10 14.92 19.62
C ALA A 75 0.74 14.94 18.88
N LEU A 76 0.39 13.85 18.19
CA LEU A 76 -0.94 13.70 17.58
C LEU A 76 -2.03 13.60 18.64
N ASN A 77 -1.81 12.82 19.70
CA ASN A 77 -2.78 12.65 20.78
C ASN A 77 -3.06 13.97 21.53
N GLY A 78 -2.03 14.81 21.72
CA GLY A 78 -2.13 16.12 22.35
C GLY A 78 -2.60 17.27 21.44
N SER A 79 -2.85 16.99 20.15
CA SER A 79 -3.32 18.01 19.21
C SER A 79 -4.76 18.46 19.49
N SER A 80 -5.10 19.69 19.09
CA SER A 80 -6.46 20.25 19.22
C SER A 80 -7.18 20.43 17.87
N GLY A 81 -6.50 20.23 16.74
CA GLY A 81 -7.10 20.36 15.40
C GLY A 81 -8.23 19.36 15.18
N SER A 82 -9.33 19.80 14.56
CA SER A 82 -10.47 18.94 14.20
C SER A 82 -10.07 17.84 13.21
N ARG A 83 -9.17 18.16 12.25
CA ARG A 83 -8.66 17.20 11.26
C ARG A 83 -7.92 15.98 11.83
N LEU A 84 -7.52 16.01 13.10
CA LEU A 84 -6.89 14.88 13.80
C LEU A 84 -7.79 14.23 14.85
N GLU A 85 -9.05 14.65 14.97
CA GLU A 85 -9.99 14.06 15.91
C GLU A 85 -10.16 12.54 15.70
N PRO A 86 -10.37 12.02 14.47
CA PRO A 86 -10.45 10.57 14.27
C PRO A 86 -9.18 9.85 14.72
N TYR A 87 -8.01 10.46 14.48
CA TYR A 87 -6.71 9.93 14.87
C TYR A 87 -6.58 9.83 16.39
N ARG A 88 -6.98 10.88 17.13
CA ARG A 88 -6.98 10.89 18.60
C ARG A 88 -7.90 9.81 19.18
N ARG A 89 -9.10 9.63 18.61
CA ARG A 89 -10.03 8.56 19.04
C ARG A 89 -9.39 7.19 18.89
N VAL A 90 -8.73 6.93 17.76
CA VAL A 90 -8.04 5.66 17.50
C VAL A 90 -6.87 5.47 18.47
N ILE A 91 -6.01 6.47 18.68
CA ILE A 91 -4.89 6.37 19.65
C ILE A 91 -5.41 6.06 21.06
N ALA A 92 -6.44 6.76 21.52
CA ALA A 92 -7.03 6.53 22.84
C ALA A 92 -7.57 5.10 22.97
N LYS A 93 -8.30 4.63 21.95
CA LYS A 93 -8.88 3.28 21.95
C LYS A 93 -7.81 2.19 21.88
N VAL A 94 -6.76 2.40 21.10
CA VAL A 94 -5.59 1.50 21.05
C VAL A 94 -4.94 1.37 22.42
N ARG A 95 -4.69 2.49 23.11
CA ARG A 95 -4.09 2.49 24.46
C ARG A 95 -4.96 1.74 25.46
N GLN A 96 -6.28 1.98 25.42
CA GLN A 96 -7.24 1.29 26.26
C GLN A 96 -7.19 -0.24 26.06
N ILE A 97 -7.18 -0.69 24.79
CA ILE A 97 -7.13 -2.12 24.46
C ILE A 97 -5.82 -2.75 24.94
N ILE A 98 -4.67 -2.13 24.63
CA ILE A 98 -3.35 -2.62 25.07
C ILE A 98 -3.30 -2.76 26.59
N GLN A 99 -3.79 -1.75 27.32
CA GLN A 99 -3.86 -1.78 28.78
C GLN A 99 -4.78 -2.90 29.29
N SER A 100 -5.95 -3.10 28.66
CA SER A 100 -6.89 -4.16 29.05
C SER A 100 -6.32 -5.57 28.86
N CYS A 101 -5.41 -5.74 27.90
CA CYS A 101 -4.70 -6.99 27.64
C CYS A 101 -3.48 -7.20 28.56
N GLY A 102 -3.12 -6.21 29.38
CA GLY A 102 -1.92 -6.28 30.23
C GLY A 102 -0.61 -6.31 29.45
N LEU A 103 -0.59 -5.80 28.21
CA LEU A 103 0.59 -5.79 27.35
C LEU A 103 1.40 -4.50 27.57
N SER A 104 2.62 -4.63 28.10
CA SER A 104 3.55 -3.50 28.24
C SER A 104 4.58 -3.45 27.12
N THR A 105 5.05 -4.61 26.66
CA THR A 105 6.08 -4.76 25.64
C THR A 105 5.51 -5.24 24.31
N LYS A 106 6.36 -5.31 23.28
CA LYS A 106 6.00 -5.82 21.95
C LYS A 106 5.27 -7.17 22.06
N PRO A 107 4.10 -7.33 21.40
CA PRO A 107 3.32 -8.56 21.49
C PRO A 107 4.08 -9.76 20.89
N THR A 108 3.93 -10.91 21.53
CA THR A 108 4.39 -12.19 20.98
C THR A 108 3.60 -12.59 19.73
N ALA A 109 3.98 -13.67 19.05
CA ALA A 109 3.24 -14.14 17.88
C ALA A 109 1.78 -14.51 18.22
N GLU A 110 1.54 -15.14 19.36
CA GLU A 110 0.20 -15.52 19.83
C GLU A 110 -0.63 -14.31 20.27
N ASP A 111 -0.02 -13.40 21.03
CA ASP A 111 -0.67 -12.14 21.43
C ASP A 111 -1.07 -11.33 20.21
N LYS A 112 -0.23 -11.32 19.17
CA LYS A 112 -0.48 -10.58 17.93
C LYS A 112 -1.78 -11.03 17.25
N VAL A 113 -2.04 -12.33 17.15
CA VAL A 113 -3.28 -12.85 16.54
C VAL A 113 -4.50 -12.36 17.32
N ARG A 114 -4.47 -12.48 18.65
CA ARG A 114 -5.56 -12.07 19.54
C ARG A 114 -5.78 -10.56 19.49
N LEU A 115 -4.70 -9.80 19.53
CA LEU A 115 -4.73 -8.35 19.58
C LEU A 115 -5.26 -7.74 18.27
N ILE A 116 -4.85 -8.25 17.10
CA ILE A 116 -5.39 -7.78 15.81
C ILE A 116 -6.90 -8.06 15.72
N ARG A 117 -7.37 -9.21 16.22
CA ARG A 117 -8.82 -9.49 16.28
C ARG A 117 -9.56 -8.50 17.16
N GLN A 118 -9.04 -8.23 18.34
CA GLN A 118 -9.65 -7.28 19.27
C GLN A 118 -9.68 -5.87 18.69
N PHE A 119 -8.58 -5.41 18.10
CA PHE A 119 -8.55 -4.14 17.39
C PHE A 119 -9.60 -4.08 16.28
N ARG A 120 -9.77 -5.15 15.49
CA ARG A 120 -10.80 -5.16 14.45
C ARG A 120 -12.22 -5.04 15.01
N CYS A 121 -12.47 -5.61 16.19
CA CYS A 121 -13.79 -5.56 16.82
C CYS A 121 -14.08 -4.21 17.50
N GLU A 122 -13.06 -3.54 18.02
CA GLU A 122 -13.24 -2.43 18.95
C GLU A 122 -12.73 -1.07 18.45
N LEU A 123 -11.87 -1.03 17.43
CA LEU A 123 -11.40 0.23 16.87
C LEU A 123 -12.52 0.95 16.10
N PRO A 124 -12.48 2.29 16.08
CA PRO A 124 -13.33 3.08 15.20
C PRO A 124 -13.26 2.65 13.73
N GLU A 125 -14.35 2.81 13.00
CA GLU A 125 -14.50 2.39 11.59
C GLU A 125 -13.41 2.96 10.68
N GLU A 126 -12.96 4.18 10.96
CA GLU A 126 -11.94 4.90 10.20
C GLU A 126 -10.57 4.18 10.19
N ALA A 127 -10.31 3.30 11.15
CA ALA A 127 -9.09 2.49 11.20
C ALA A 127 -9.23 1.14 10.45
N LEU A 128 -10.45 0.68 10.18
CA LEU A 128 -10.70 -0.67 9.66
C LEU A 128 -10.20 -0.84 8.23
N ALA A 129 -10.39 0.16 7.37
CA ALA A 129 -9.90 0.12 5.99
C ALA A 129 -8.36 -0.06 5.94
N TRP A 130 -7.64 0.61 6.83
CA TRP A 130 -6.20 0.41 6.96
C TRP A 130 -5.85 -1.00 7.47
N MET A 131 -6.60 -1.52 8.43
CA MET A 131 -6.41 -2.89 8.90
C MET A 131 -6.63 -3.91 7.77
N ASP A 132 -7.66 -3.73 6.96
CA ASP A 132 -7.95 -4.57 5.79
C ASP A 132 -6.84 -4.51 4.73
N ALA A 133 -6.27 -3.32 4.51
CA ALA A 133 -5.11 -3.16 3.64
C ALA A 133 -3.87 -3.87 4.21
N ALA A 134 -3.67 -3.86 5.53
CA ALA A 134 -2.50 -4.44 6.16
C ALA A 134 -2.58 -5.97 6.31
N ALA A 135 -3.77 -6.50 6.63
CA ALA A 135 -3.93 -7.90 7.03
C ALA A 135 -5.33 -8.47 6.76
N VAL A 136 -5.38 -9.76 6.48
CA VAL A 136 -6.61 -10.56 6.47
C VAL A 136 -6.57 -11.55 7.63
N LEU A 137 -7.63 -11.54 8.44
CA LEU A 137 -7.84 -12.51 9.51
C LEU A 137 -8.41 -13.82 8.94
N LEU A 138 -7.79 -14.94 9.30
CA LEU A 138 -8.26 -16.30 8.99
C LEU A 138 -8.85 -16.95 10.24
N LYS A 139 -9.13 -18.26 10.22
CA LYS A 139 -9.70 -18.96 11.38
C LYS A 139 -8.76 -18.91 12.59
N ASP A 140 -7.51 -19.29 12.41
CA ASP A 140 -6.54 -19.47 13.49
C ASP A 140 -5.24 -18.67 13.28
N ASP A 141 -5.18 -17.80 12.26
CA ASP A 141 -3.98 -17.04 11.88
C ASP A 141 -4.37 -15.72 11.18
N GLN A 142 -3.40 -14.88 10.86
CA GLN A 142 -3.52 -13.72 9.97
C GLN A 142 -2.50 -13.81 8.84
N LYS A 143 -2.87 -13.28 7.68
CA LYS A 143 -1.91 -13.07 6.57
C LYS A 143 -1.80 -11.58 6.30
N PHE A 144 -0.56 -11.12 6.14
CA PHE A 144 -0.27 -9.72 5.83
C PHE A 144 -0.20 -9.49 4.33
N ALA A 145 -0.61 -8.31 3.90
CA ALA A 145 -0.50 -7.91 2.50
C ALA A 145 0.98 -7.75 2.12
N PRO A 146 1.46 -8.37 1.03
CA PRO A 146 2.83 -8.16 0.54
C PRO A 146 3.19 -6.68 0.38
N LEU A 147 2.22 -5.88 -0.07
CA LEU A 147 2.33 -4.43 -0.23
C LEU A 147 2.79 -3.71 1.04
N LEU A 148 2.34 -4.18 2.22
CA LEU A 148 2.62 -3.55 3.51
C LEU A 148 3.53 -4.44 4.39
N GLY A 149 4.25 -5.38 3.77
CA GLY A 149 5.23 -6.24 4.42
C GLY A 149 4.62 -7.12 5.50
N THR A 150 5.14 -7.03 6.73
CA THR A 150 4.71 -7.86 7.86
C THR A 150 3.72 -7.12 8.77
N GLY A 151 2.66 -6.58 8.16
CA GLY A 151 1.62 -5.82 8.84
C GLY A 151 2.08 -4.41 9.15
N ALA A 152 2.37 -3.64 8.10
CA ALA A 152 2.93 -2.30 8.14
C ALA A 152 4.39 -2.20 8.59
N ASN A 153 5.18 -3.26 8.40
CA ASN A 153 6.61 -3.25 8.70
C ASN A 153 7.43 -3.84 7.55
N ASP A 154 8.54 -3.18 7.24
CA ASP A 154 9.59 -3.70 6.38
C ASP A 154 10.95 -3.68 7.08
N GLY A 155 11.42 -4.85 7.48
CA GLY A 155 12.60 -4.98 8.35
C GLY A 155 12.41 -4.22 9.66
N ARG A 156 13.24 -3.18 9.89
CA ARG A 156 13.16 -2.30 11.08
C ARG A 156 12.29 -1.06 10.86
N LEU A 157 11.80 -0.83 9.64
CA LEU A 157 10.99 0.33 9.28
C LEU A 157 9.51 0.03 9.53
N ASN A 158 8.89 0.78 10.43
CA ASN A 158 7.44 0.74 10.66
C ASN A 158 6.76 1.84 9.84
N PHE A 159 5.91 1.46 8.88
CA PHE A 159 5.26 2.39 7.97
C PHE A 159 4.29 3.32 8.69
N ALA A 160 3.51 2.81 9.64
CA ALA A 160 2.55 3.60 10.42
C ALA A 160 3.25 4.63 11.31
N GLN A 161 4.33 4.24 11.99
CA GLN A 161 5.12 5.17 12.80
C GLN A 161 5.77 6.25 11.94
N ASN A 162 6.32 5.89 10.77
CA ASN A 162 6.91 6.87 9.84
C ASN A 162 5.86 7.82 9.29
N PHE A 163 4.64 7.34 9.04
CA PHE A 163 3.50 8.17 8.65
C PHE A 163 3.22 9.24 9.71
N VAL A 164 3.07 8.83 10.97
CA VAL A 164 2.84 9.75 12.09
C VAL A 164 3.99 10.76 12.26
N GLN A 165 5.23 10.30 12.15
CA GLN A 165 6.41 11.18 12.21
C GLN A 165 6.39 12.24 11.10
N ARG A 166 6.00 11.87 9.88
CA ARG A 166 5.89 12.80 8.75
C ARG A 166 4.71 13.77 8.92
N LEU A 167 3.59 13.34 9.49
CA LEU A 167 2.50 14.26 9.86
C LEU A 167 2.99 15.34 10.86
N VAL A 168 3.80 14.93 11.84
CA VAL A 168 4.41 15.87 12.80
C VAL A 168 5.41 16.80 12.11
N ALA A 169 6.29 16.27 11.25
CA ALA A 169 7.27 17.07 10.50
C ALA A 169 6.60 18.11 9.58
N LEU A 170 5.46 17.77 8.98
CA LEU A 170 4.66 18.69 8.18
C LEU A 170 3.81 19.65 9.01
N GLN A 171 3.92 19.60 10.34
CA GLN A 171 3.15 20.44 11.26
C GLN A 171 1.62 20.23 11.13
N ILE A 172 1.17 19.05 10.70
CA ILE A 172 -0.27 18.78 10.56
C ILE A 172 -1.00 18.78 11.92
N HIS A 173 -0.26 18.42 12.98
CA HIS A 173 -0.74 18.37 14.35
C HIS A 173 -0.92 19.72 15.06
N VAL A 174 -0.38 20.80 14.50
CA VAL A 174 -0.56 22.16 15.02
C VAL A 174 -1.58 22.92 14.18
N GLN A 175 -2.26 23.88 14.81
CA GLN A 175 -3.27 24.73 14.16
C GLN A 175 -2.66 25.96 13.46
N SER A 176 -1.32 26.08 13.44
CA SER A 176 -0.64 27.17 12.75
C SER A 176 -0.66 26.97 11.23
N ARG A 177 -0.50 28.08 10.49
CA ARG A 177 -0.30 28.04 9.04
C ARG A 177 0.86 27.11 8.70
N ALA A 178 0.67 26.25 7.70
CA ALA A 178 1.71 25.36 7.22
C ALA A 178 2.95 26.17 6.80
N GLY A 179 4.14 25.71 7.20
CA GLY A 179 5.40 26.32 6.81
C GLY A 179 5.63 26.28 5.30
N ASP A 180 6.43 27.22 4.80
CA ASP A 180 6.71 27.35 3.36
C ASP A 180 7.35 26.08 2.77
N GLU A 181 8.19 25.37 3.53
CA GLU A 181 8.77 24.09 3.10
C GLU A 181 7.72 23.00 2.84
N SER A 182 6.69 22.90 3.71
CA SER A 182 5.60 21.93 3.53
C SER A 182 4.81 22.20 2.25
N ARG A 183 4.62 23.50 1.93
CA ARG A 183 3.99 23.92 0.69
C ARG A 183 4.84 23.56 -0.53
N ASP A 184 6.14 23.81 -0.49
CA ASP A 184 7.04 23.48 -1.60
C ASP A 184 7.11 21.96 -1.82
N TRP A 185 7.20 21.18 -0.75
CA TRP A 185 7.12 19.71 -0.83
C TRP A 185 5.79 19.24 -1.42
N LEU A 186 4.67 19.85 -1.03
CA LEU A 186 3.37 19.49 -1.58
C LEU A 186 3.28 19.82 -3.08
N ARG A 187 3.76 20.99 -3.50
CA ARG A 187 3.80 21.39 -4.91
C ARG A 187 4.72 20.47 -5.72
N ASN A 188 5.86 20.07 -5.17
CA ASN A 188 6.68 19.01 -5.76
C ASN A 188 5.91 17.70 -5.93
N SER A 189 5.14 17.29 -4.92
CA SER A 189 4.40 16.03 -4.94
C SER A 189 3.25 16.02 -5.95
N LEU A 190 2.49 17.12 -6.04
CA LEU A 190 1.28 17.23 -6.87
C LEU A 190 1.56 17.69 -8.31
N LEU A 191 2.58 18.53 -8.50
CA LEU A 191 2.78 19.31 -9.73
C LEU A 191 4.15 19.09 -10.37
N GLY A 192 5.03 18.31 -9.74
CA GLY A 192 6.38 18.07 -10.23
C GLY A 192 7.31 19.27 -10.11
N GLU A 193 6.96 20.28 -9.31
CA GLU A 193 7.81 21.45 -9.08
C GLU A 193 9.08 21.10 -8.29
N ARG A 194 10.09 21.97 -8.32
CA ARG A 194 11.35 21.72 -7.61
C ARG A 194 11.19 22.02 -6.12
N ALA A 195 11.66 21.10 -5.27
CA ALA A 195 11.75 21.32 -3.83
C ALA A 195 13.05 20.70 -3.28
N LYS A 196 13.56 21.26 -2.18
CA LYS A 196 14.71 20.72 -1.47
C LYS A 196 14.23 19.62 -0.52
N LEU A 197 14.69 18.39 -0.71
CA LEU A 197 14.32 17.26 0.15
C LEU A 197 15.33 17.10 1.30
N GLY A 198 14.84 16.69 2.46
CA GLY A 198 15.65 16.33 3.62
C GLY A 198 15.98 14.83 3.67
N ASP A 199 16.84 14.46 4.61
CA ASP A 199 17.16 13.05 4.88
C ASP A 199 15.90 12.32 5.38
N SER A 200 15.60 11.17 4.77
CA SER A 200 14.46 10.36 5.17
C SER A 200 14.56 8.92 4.70
N LYS A 201 14.04 8.01 5.52
CA LYS A 201 13.96 6.58 5.18
C LYS A 201 12.77 6.33 4.26
N VAL A 202 13.08 5.89 3.05
CA VAL A 202 12.11 5.68 1.96
C VAL A 202 11.44 4.30 2.01
N GLY A 203 12.09 3.32 2.62
CA GLY A 203 11.63 1.92 2.66
C GLY A 203 11.58 1.28 1.26
N GLN A 204 10.76 0.23 1.11
CA GLN A 204 10.68 -0.55 -0.12
C GLN A 204 10.12 0.17 -1.36
N PHE A 205 9.45 1.32 -1.19
CA PHE A 205 8.58 1.90 -2.22
C PHE A 205 9.24 2.84 -3.23
N CYS A 206 10.47 3.27 -2.95
CA CYS A 206 11.27 4.13 -3.82
C CYS A 206 12.77 3.77 -3.67
N PRO A 207 13.19 2.59 -4.15
CA PRO A 207 14.59 2.12 -4.03
C PRO A 207 15.61 3.13 -4.55
N GLY A 208 15.29 3.85 -5.64
CA GLY A 208 16.19 4.86 -6.21
C GLY A 208 16.48 6.07 -5.31
N ARG A 209 15.72 6.24 -4.22
CA ARG A 209 15.93 7.30 -3.22
C ARG A 209 16.44 6.78 -1.88
N ALA A 210 16.68 5.48 -1.75
CA ALA A 210 17.12 4.85 -0.51
C ALA A 210 18.58 5.18 -0.13
N GLY A 211 19.28 5.96 -0.95
CA GLY A 211 20.69 6.32 -0.76
C GLY A 211 21.64 5.18 -1.13
N GLY A 212 22.92 5.36 -0.80
CA GLY A 212 23.97 4.38 -1.00
C GLY A 212 24.94 4.70 -2.14
N PRO A 213 25.74 3.72 -2.57
CA PRO A 213 26.80 3.95 -3.56
C PRO A 213 26.24 4.47 -4.88
N ASN A 214 26.88 5.50 -5.44
CA ASN A 214 26.48 6.16 -6.70
C ASN A 214 25.07 6.78 -6.70
N ALA A 215 24.50 7.10 -5.53
CA ALA A 215 23.19 7.76 -5.44
C ALA A 215 23.24 9.26 -5.80
N THR A 216 24.43 9.86 -5.87
CA THR A 216 24.65 11.25 -6.29
C THR A 216 25.85 11.34 -7.25
N HIS A 217 26.26 12.56 -7.62
CA HIS A 217 27.52 12.77 -8.35
C HIS A 217 28.77 12.35 -7.55
N GLY A 218 28.64 12.09 -6.24
CA GLY A 218 29.68 11.50 -5.40
C GLY A 218 29.61 9.97 -5.33
N MET A 219 30.57 9.36 -4.62
CA MET A 219 30.67 7.91 -4.46
C MET A 219 29.53 7.32 -3.59
N GLU A 220 28.89 8.15 -2.78
CA GLU A 220 27.79 7.80 -1.88
C GLU A 220 26.80 8.96 -1.79
N GLY A 221 25.54 8.68 -1.51
CA GLY A 221 24.52 9.69 -1.30
C GLY A 221 23.54 9.31 -0.21
N ASP A 222 23.05 10.31 0.52
CA ASP A 222 22.08 10.12 1.59
C ASP A 222 20.70 9.72 1.04
N SER A 223 19.93 9.02 1.86
CA SER A 223 18.53 8.77 1.58
C SER A 223 17.74 10.07 1.63
N SER A 224 16.85 10.32 0.67
CA SER A 224 16.00 11.51 0.72
C SER A 224 14.58 11.19 0.29
N ASP A 225 13.61 11.86 0.89
CA ASP A 225 12.22 11.66 0.50
C ASP A 225 11.37 12.90 0.70
N ASN A 226 10.25 12.94 -0.01
CA ASN A 226 9.22 13.93 0.21
C ASN A 226 8.22 13.40 1.26
N PRO A 227 8.04 14.10 2.40
CA PRO A 227 7.05 13.70 3.41
C PRO A 227 5.64 13.51 2.86
N TRP A 228 5.20 14.39 1.94
CA TRP A 228 3.89 14.30 1.30
C TRP A 228 3.75 13.09 0.40
N ASP A 229 4.78 12.73 -0.37
CA ASP A 229 4.74 11.55 -1.23
C ASP A 229 4.44 10.28 -0.41
N PHE A 230 5.04 10.15 0.78
CA PHE A 230 4.87 8.96 1.63
C PHE A 230 3.54 8.92 2.35
N ILE A 231 3.07 10.08 2.82
CA ILE A 231 1.73 10.20 3.39
C ILE A 231 0.69 9.80 2.34
N LEU A 232 0.71 10.45 1.18
CA LEU A 232 -0.25 10.17 0.11
C LEU A 232 -0.14 8.73 -0.41
N MET A 233 1.07 8.16 -0.44
CA MET A 233 1.28 6.76 -0.79
C MET A 233 0.59 5.81 0.19
N LEU A 234 0.73 6.01 1.51
CA LEU A 234 0.07 5.15 2.50
C LEU A 234 -1.44 5.36 2.53
N GLU A 235 -1.89 6.60 2.36
CA GLU A 235 -3.31 6.92 2.17
C GLU A 235 -3.88 6.15 0.97
N GLY A 236 -3.15 6.06 -0.14
CA GLY A 236 -3.58 5.26 -1.28
C GLY A 236 -3.50 3.75 -1.08
N ALA A 237 -2.58 3.25 -0.26
CA ALA A 237 -2.47 1.83 0.04
C ALA A 237 -3.72 1.29 0.76
N VAL A 238 -4.43 2.14 1.50
CA VAL A 238 -5.69 1.79 2.18
C VAL A 238 -6.78 1.33 1.18
N MET A 239 -6.73 1.77 -0.07
CA MET A 239 -7.67 1.32 -1.11
C MET A 239 -7.49 -0.15 -1.50
N ILE A 240 -6.33 -0.75 -1.19
CA ILE A 240 -5.98 -2.11 -1.60
C ILE A 240 -6.21 -3.05 -0.40
N GLY A 241 -7.47 -3.12 0.02
CA GLY A 241 -7.94 -3.98 1.13
C GLY A 241 -7.95 -5.45 0.76
N GLY A 242 -7.45 -6.31 1.65
CA GLY A 242 -7.56 -7.76 1.53
C GLY A 242 -8.92 -8.29 1.99
N ALA A 243 -9.28 -9.46 1.48
CA ALA A 243 -10.47 -10.20 1.87
C ALA A 243 -10.15 -11.67 2.17
N SER A 244 -11.02 -12.33 2.94
CA SER A 244 -10.97 -13.78 3.11
C SER A 244 -11.86 -14.46 2.06
N SER A 245 -11.33 -15.47 1.37
CA SER A 245 -12.08 -16.28 0.40
C SER A 245 -12.19 -17.73 0.87
N ARG A 246 -13.35 -18.35 0.67
CA ARG A 246 -13.57 -19.78 0.90
C ARG A 246 -13.72 -20.51 -0.43
N ARG A 247 -13.02 -21.63 -0.60
CA ARG A 247 -13.26 -22.57 -1.70
C ARG A 247 -14.39 -23.51 -1.24
N PHE A 248 -15.41 -23.74 -2.07
CA PHE A 248 -16.55 -24.64 -1.80
C PHE A 248 -16.19 -26.15 -1.75
N SER A 249 -14.94 -26.50 -1.39
CA SER A 249 -14.53 -27.90 -1.19
C SER A 249 -14.64 -28.28 0.29
N ALA A 250 -15.08 -29.51 0.58
CA ALA A 250 -15.40 -30.03 1.92
C ALA A 250 -14.28 -29.92 2.99
N SER A 251 -13.05 -29.56 2.61
CA SER A 251 -11.88 -29.39 3.49
C SER A 251 -11.25 -27.99 3.44
N GLY A 252 -11.90 -26.99 2.84
CA GLY A 252 -11.28 -25.70 2.54
C GLY A 252 -10.96 -24.86 3.78
N SER A 253 -9.70 -24.78 4.18
CA SER A 253 -9.20 -23.67 5.01
C SER A 253 -9.35 -22.36 4.23
N GLY A 254 -9.83 -21.31 4.88
CA GLY A 254 -9.98 -19.99 4.24
C GLY A 254 -8.62 -19.47 3.76
N ARG A 255 -8.58 -18.85 2.58
CA ARG A 255 -7.36 -18.24 2.01
C ARG A 255 -7.47 -16.73 2.04
N ALA A 256 -6.42 -16.06 2.50
CA ALA A 256 -6.30 -14.61 2.36
C ALA A 256 -6.06 -14.27 0.89
N THR A 257 -6.82 -13.30 0.39
CA THR A 257 -6.70 -12.78 -0.97
C THR A 257 -6.54 -11.28 -0.90
N PHE A 258 -5.52 -10.77 -1.60
CA PHE A 258 -5.31 -9.34 -1.78
C PHE A 258 -5.53 -9.00 -3.26
N PRO A 259 -6.05 -7.81 -3.57
CA PRO A 259 -6.37 -7.44 -4.94
C PRO A 259 -5.16 -7.59 -5.86
N PHE A 260 -5.35 -8.32 -6.96
CA PHE A 260 -4.34 -8.53 -7.99
C PHE A 260 -2.95 -8.99 -7.50
N THR A 261 -2.93 -9.70 -6.37
CA THR A 261 -1.70 -10.19 -5.74
C THR A 261 -1.53 -11.68 -5.97
N VAL A 262 -0.38 -12.09 -6.47
CA VAL A 262 -0.05 -13.47 -6.82
C VAL A 262 1.36 -13.85 -6.32
N ALA A 263 1.68 -15.14 -6.35
CA ALA A 263 3.03 -15.59 -6.05
C ALA A 263 4.03 -15.09 -7.12
N SER A 264 5.28 -14.92 -6.73
CA SER A 264 6.32 -14.47 -7.65
C SER A 264 6.66 -15.54 -8.68
N ALA A 265 7.00 -15.12 -9.90
CA ALA A 265 7.42 -16.00 -10.97
C ALA A 265 8.72 -15.47 -11.61
N ALA A 266 9.73 -16.33 -11.77
CA ALA A 266 11.00 -15.94 -12.42
C ALA A 266 10.83 -15.51 -13.89
N ALA A 267 9.77 -16.00 -14.55
CA ALA A 267 9.51 -15.66 -15.94
C ALA A 267 9.25 -14.15 -16.11
N GLY A 268 9.88 -13.54 -17.11
CA GLY A 268 9.77 -12.10 -17.38
C GLY A 268 10.69 -11.21 -16.54
N LEU A 269 11.47 -11.77 -15.60
CA LEU A 269 12.61 -11.06 -15.04
C LEU A 269 13.80 -11.21 -15.99
N THR A 270 14.37 -10.10 -16.46
CA THR A 270 15.61 -10.10 -17.24
C THR A 270 16.83 -10.50 -16.40
N THR A 271 16.69 -10.45 -15.07
CA THR A 271 17.68 -10.92 -14.09
C THR A 271 16.99 -11.66 -12.94
N PRO A 272 16.97 -13.01 -12.96
CA PRO A 272 16.72 -13.75 -11.74
C PRO A 272 17.93 -14.63 -11.41
N ALA A 273 18.56 -14.39 -10.26
CA ALA A 273 19.05 -15.55 -9.52
C ALA A 273 17.78 -16.23 -8.99
N THR A 274 17.50 -17.46 -9.39
CA THR A 274 16.35 -18.26 -8.92
C THR A 274 16.23 -18.30 -7.39
N LYS A 275 17.34 -18.02 -6.68
CA LYS A 275 17.43 -17.79 -5.23
C LYS A 275 16.53 -16.65 -4.74
N ASP A 276 16.38 -15.57 -5.52
CA ASP A 276 15.60 -14.38 -5.13
C ASP A 276 14.10 -14.66 -5.02
N LEU A 277 13.60 -15.77 -5.60
CA LEU A 277 12.20 -16.18 -5.49
C LEU A 277 11.83 -16.74 -4.12
N GLY A 278 12.77 -17.44 -3.45
CA GLY A 278 12.50 -18.11 -2.17
C GLY A 278 12.16 -17.12 -1.06
N ASP A 279 12.77 -15.94 -1.11
CA ASP A 279 12.61 -14.89 -0.11
C ASP A 279 11.61 -13.80 -0.55
N SER A 280 11.01 -13.90 -1.74
CA SER A 280 10.07 -12.90 -2.25
C SER A 280 8.74 -12.93 -1.50
N ARG A 281 8.14 -11.75 -1.27
CA ARG A 281 6.81 -11.61 -0.65
C ARG A 281 5.65 -11.78 -1.64
N GLY A 282 5.94 -12.06 -2.92
CA GLY A 282 4.95 -12.11 -3.99
C GLY A 282 5.06 -10.92 -4.93
N GLU A 283 4.08 -10.83 -5.82
CA GLU A 283 3.95 -9.78 -6.82
C GLU A 283 2.54 -9.20 -6.80
N ILE A 284 2.45 -7.90 -7.06
CA ILE A 284 1.18 -7.19 -7.24
C ILE A 284 1.11 -6.61 -8.66
N TRP A 285 -0.08 -6.72 -9.25
CA TRP A 285 -0.38 -6.22 -10.58
C TRP A 285 -1.31 -5.02 -10.46
N LEU A 286 -0.80 -3.83 -10.76
CA LEU A 286 -1.52 -2.57 -10.56
C LEU A 286 -2.19 -2.15 -11.86
N PRO A 287 -3.54 -2.06 -11.91
CA PRO A 287 -4.25 -1.73 -13.14
C PRO A 287 -4.00 -0.27 -13.56
N LEU A 288 -3.89 -0.03 -14.84
CA LEU A 288 -3.82 1.28 -15.47
C LEU A 288 -4.98 1.41 -16.43
N TRP A 289 -5.71 2.51 -16.31
CA TRP A 289 -6.91 2.82 -17.08
C TRP A 289 -6.84 4.24 -17.62
N ASN A 290 -7.36 4.47 -18.81
CA ASN A 290 -7.32 5.77 -19.49
C ASN A 290 -8.64 6.56 -19.45
N ARG A 291 -9.73 5.92 -18.97
CA ARG A 291 -11.04 6.55 -18.84
C ARG A 291 -11.23 7.16 -17.45
N PRO A 292 -11.82 8.35 -17.29
CA PRO A 292 -12.03 8.92 -15.95
C PRO A 292 -12.92 8.03 -15.06
N LEU A 293 -12.35 7.45 -14.01
CA LEU A 293 -13.06 6.62 -13.02
C LEU A 293 -13.17 7.34 -11.67
N MET A 294 -14.30 7.14 -11.00
CA MET A 294 -14.52 7.56 -9.61
C MET A 294 -13.79 6.64 -8.63
N GLN A 295 -13.55 7.11 -7.41
CA GLN A 295 -12.98 6.30 -6.34
C GLN A 295 -13.84 5.05 -6.04
N SER A 296 -15.17 5.16 -6.09
CA SER A 296 -16.08 4.04 -5.83
C SER A 296 -15.98 2.93 -6.89
N GLU A 297 -15.80 3.30 -8.15
CA GLU A 297 -15.56 2.35 -9.25
C GLU A 297 -14.25 1.60 -9.05
N LEU A 298 -13.20 2.30 -8.60
CA LEU A 298 -11.93 1.67 -8.24
C LEU A 298 -12.06 0.78 -6.99
N GLY A 299 -12.86 1.19 -6.00
CA GLY A 299 -13.18 0.38 -4.83
C GLY A 299 -13.82 -0.96 -5.22
N TYR A 300 -14.74 -0.95 -6.18
CA TYR A 300 -15.32 -2.17 -6.73
C TYR A 300 -14.29 -3.02 -7.51
N LEU A 301 -13.42 -2.38 -8.29
CA LEU A 301 -12.35 -3.06 -9.01
C LEU A 301 -11.37 -3.78 -8.08
N PHE A 302 -10.87 -3.09 -7.05
CA PHE A 302 -9.97 -3.68 -6.06
C PHE A 302 -10.69 -4.69 -5.16
N GLY A 303 -11.92 -4.39 -4.72
CA GLY A 303 -12.71 -5.30 -3.89
C GLY A 303 -12.98 -6.65 -4.54
N GLU A 304 -13.13 -6.66 -5.87
CA GLU A 304 -13.18 -7.92 -6.61
C GLU A 304 -11.81 -8.55 -6.84
N GLY A 305 -10.82 -7.74 -7.25
CA GLY A 305 -9.44 -8.18 -7.46
C GLY A 305 -9.30 -9.41 -8.37
N ARG A 306 -10.26 -9.63 -9.27
CA ARG A 306 -10.39 -10.86 -10.06
C ARG A 306 -9.30 -10.93 -11.12
N SER A 307 -8.51 -11.99 -11.05
CA SER A 307 -7.67 -12.46 -12.15
C SER A 307 -7.96 -13.95 -12.36
N GLN A 308 -8.67 -14.26 -13.44
CA GLN A 308 -9.08 -15.63 -13.75
C GLN A 308 -8.43 -16.10 -15.03
N LEU A 309 -7.98 -17.35 -14.99
CA LEU A 309 -7.55 -18.10 -16.16
C LEU A 309 -8.51 -19.28 -16.29
N SER A 310 -9.37 -19.24 -17.32
CA SER A 310 -10.45 -20.22 -17.51
C SER A 310 -11.33 -20.36 -16.27
N ASP A 311 -11.27 -21.49 -15.55
CA ASP A 311 -12.12 -21.84 -14.41
C ASP A 311 -11.47 -21.56 -13.03
N ARG A 312 -10.27 -20.95 -13.00
CA ARG A 312 -9.51 -20.77 -11.77
C ARG A 312 -8.87 -19.39 -11.63
N ALA A 313 -8.60 -19.01 -10.39
CA ALA A 313 -7.81 -17.81 -10.11
C ALA A 313 -6.34 -17.99 -10.53
N ALA A 314 -5.70 -16.88 -10.93
CA ALA A 314 -4.26 -16.83 -11.16
C ALA A 314 -3.49 -17.09 -9.86
N ARG A 315 -2.43 -17.89 -9.93
CA ARG A 315 -1.63 -18.28 -8.76
C ARG A 315 -0.28 -17.58 -8.71
N ASP A 316 0.32 -17.35 -9.86
CA ASP A 316 1.64 -16.75 -10.03
C ASP A 316 1.61 -15.68 -11.13
N GLY A 317 2.72 -14.96 -11.31
CA GLY A 317 2.85 -13.94 -12.34
C GLY A 317 2.65 -14.44 -13.78
N ILE A 318 2.90 -15.73 -14.06
CA ILE A 318 2.70 -16.32 -15.40
C ILE A 318 1.20 -16.53 -15.64
N ASP A 319 0.49 -17.12 -14.68
CA ASP A 319 -0.95 -17.27 -14.72
C ASP A 319 -1.64 -15.89 -14.88
N PHE A 320 -1.13 -14.86 -14.19
CA PHE A 320 -1.68 -13.51 -14.30
C PHE A 320 -1.45 -12.90 -15.68
N ALA A 321 -0.24 -13.01 -16.24
CA ALA A 321 0.04 -12.54 -17.59
C ALA A 321 -0.86 -13.20 -18.65
N ARG A 322 -1.18 -14.49 -18.48
CA ARG A 322 -2.14 -15.20 -19.33
C ARG A 322 -3.57 -14.70 -19.12
N ALA A 323 -4.00 -14.51 -17.88
CA ALA A 323 -5.31 -13.93 -17.57
C ALA A 323 -5.49 -12.53 -18.20
N VAL A 324 -4.43 -11.72 -18.24
CA VAL A 324 -4.42 -10.42 -18.92
C VAL A 324 -4.62 -10.57 -20.44
N ALA A 325 -3.94 -11.54 -21.06
CA ALA A 325 -4.01 -11.78 -22.50
C ALA A 325 -5.32 -12.46 -22.95
N ASP A 326 -5.99 -13.18 -22.05
CA ASP A 326 -7.28 -13.86 -22.29
C ASP A 326 -8.49 -12.98 -21.90
N LEU A 327 -8.27 -11.70 -21.59
CA LEU A 327 -9.30 -10.78 -21.06
C LEU A 327 -10.00 -11.28 -19.78
N GLY A 328 -9.40 -12.22 -19.04
CA GLY A 328 -9.88 -12.72 -17.75
C GLY A 328 -9.79 -11.70 -16.59
N VAL A 329 -9.53 -10.44 -16.93
CA VAL A 329 -9.39 -9.27 -16.06
C VAL A 329 -10.21 -8.06 -16.57
N ASP A 330 -10.93 -8.18 -17.69
CA ASP A 330 -11.45 -7.01 -18.42
C ASP A 330 -12.61 -6.29 -17.71
N ARG A 331 -12.35 -5.03 -17.38
CA ARG A 331 -13.27 -4.02 -16.83
C ARG A 331 -12.91 -2.60 -17.30
N GLY A 332 -12.46 -2.44 -18.54
CA GLY A 332 -11.98 -1.13 -19.02
C GLY A 332 -10.63 -0.74 -18.41
N ILE A 333 -9.79 -1.74 -18.14
CA ILE A 333 -8.37 -1.58 -17.78
C ILE A 333 -7.57 -1.75 -19.06
N ASP A 334 -6.66 -0.83 -19.35
CA ASP A 334 -5.85 -0.86 -20.57
C ASP A 334 -4.56 -1.68 -20.39
N SER A 335 -3.98 -1.66 -19.19
CA SER A 335 -2.77 -2.42 -18.89
C SER A 335 -2.59 -2.65 -17.40
N PHE A 336 -1.67 -3.54 -17.03
CA PHE A 336 -1.22 -3.72 -15.65
C PHE A 336 0.27 -3.44 -15.56
N THR A 337 0.69 -2.76 -14.50
CA THR A 337 2.10 -2.68 -14.11
C THR A 337 2.39 -3.76 -13.07
N ARG A 338 3.33 -4.65 -13.40
CA ARG A 338 3.76 -5.75 -12.53
C ARG A 338 4.85 -5.25 -11.58
N VAL A 339 4.66 -5.47 -10.29
CA VAL A 339 5.62 -5.09 -9.25
C VAL A 339 5.92 -6.30 -8.38
N GLY A 340 7.20 -6.66 -8.23
CA GLY A 340 7.65 -7.72 -7.33
C GLY A 340 8.26 -7.17 -6.06
N PHE A 341 8.01 -7.84 -4.93
CA PHE A 341 8.64 -7.52 -3.65
C PHE A 341 9.83 -8.46 -3.44
N LEU A 342 11.03 -7.98 -3.77
CA LEU A 342 12.27 -8.76 -3.76
C LEU A 342 13.13 -8.36 -2.58
N GLN A 343 13.64 -9.33 -1.82
CA GLN A 343 14.58 -9.07 -0.73
C GLN A 343 15.94 -8.67 -1.33
N ARG A 344 16.39 -7.46 -1.06
CA ARG A 344 17.68 -6.92 -1.53
C ARG A 344 18.26 -6.07 -0.38
N SER A 345 19.55 -6.26 -0.09
CA SER A 345 20.26 -5.58 1.01
C SER A 345 19.83 -6.02 2.43
N GLY A 346 20.20 -7.25 2.81
CA GLY A 346 19.86 -7.80 4.13
C GLY A 346 18.39 -8.20 4.21
N LEU A 347 17.66 -7.70 5.21
CA LEU A 347 16.23 -7.99 5.44
C LEU A 347 15.29 -6.97 4.78
N ALA A 348 15.82 -6.00 4.03
CA ALA A 348 15.03 -5.00 3.33
C ALA A 348 14.44 -5.56 2.03
N TYR A 349 13.24 -5.11 1.69
CA TYR A 349 12.59 -5.47 0.44
C TYR A 349 12.56 -4.27 -0.49
N LEU A 350 12.55 -4.53 -1.79
CA LEU A 350 12.36 -3.53 -2.82
C LEU A 350 11.12 -3.87 -3.63
N ALA A 351 10.24 -2.89 -3.82
CA ALA A 351 9.16 -2.95 -4.79
C ALA A 351 9.73 -2.66 -6.18
N ALA A 352 10.15 -3.71 -6.87
CA ALA A 352 10.79 -3.63 -8.18
C ALA A 352 9.75 -3.69 -9.30
N PRO A 353 9.70 -2.71 -10.23
CA PRO A 353 8.88 -2.82 -11.42
C PRO A 353 9.43 -3.93 -12.32
N LEU A 354 8.59 -4.89 -12.68
CA LEU A 354 8.93 -6.06 -13.50
C LEU A 354 8.35 -5.99 -14.92
N GLY A 355 7.74 -4.87 -15.27
CA GLY A 355 7.21 -4.60 -16.62
C GLY A 355 5.76 -4.15 -16.63
N ARG A 356 5.27 -3.82 -17.83
CA ARG A 356 3.88 -3.46 -18.11
C ARG A 356 3.30 -4.42 -19.12
N PHE A 357 2.05 -4.81 -18.91
CA PHE A 357 1.34 -5.79 -19.72
C PHE A 357 0.03 -5.16 -20.20
N ALA A 358 -0.11 -4.97 -21.51
CA ALA A 358 -1.34 -4.47 -22.11
C ALA A 358 -2.45 -5.54 -22.02
N VAL A 359 -3.66 -5.11 -21.67
CA VAL A 359 -4.85 -5.97 -21.69
C VAL A 359 -5.35 -6.03 -23.12
N GLU A 360 -4.88 -7.05 -23.84
CA GLU A 360 -5.17 -7.26 -25.26
C GLU A 360 -5.54 -8.73 -25.47
N ALA A 361 -6.65 -8.99 -26.18
CA ALA A 361 -7.02 -10.35 -26.54
C ALA A 361 -6.00 -10.95 -27.51
N ARG A 362 -5.32 -12.03 -27.08
CA ARG A 362 -4.35 -12.76 -27.91
C ARG A 362 -4.82 -14.19 -28.12
N ARG A 363 -5.31 -14.48 -29.32
CA ARG A 363 -5.86 -15.81 -29.68
C ARG A 363 -4.84 -16.93 -29.54
N GLU A 364 -3.55 -16.60 -29.59
CA GLU A 364 -2.46 -17.56 -29.43
C GLU A 364 -2.34 -18.09 -27.99
N VAL A 365 -2.87 -17.37 -27.00
CA VAL A 365 -2.79 -17.79 -25.59
C VAL A 365 -3.77 -18.92 -25.29
N ASP A 366 -4.89 -19.02 -26.01
CA ASP A 366 -5.82 -20.16 -25.96
C ASP A 366 -5.09 -21.49 -26.24
N LEU A 367 -4.08 -21.48 -27.12
CA LEU A 367 -3.27 -22.66 -27.44
C LEU A 367 -2.44 -23.15 -26.25
N LEU A 368 -2.08 -22.24 -25.32
CA LEU A 368 -1.37 -22.61 -24.09
C LEU A 368 -2.28 -23.32 -23.09
N GLY A 369 -3.61 -23.14 -23.18
CA GLY A 369 -4.57 -23.89 -22.37
C GLY A 369 -4.45 -25.40 -22.57
N ALA A 370 -4.18 -25.86 -23.80
CA ALA A 370 -4.08 -27.28 -24.12
C ALA A 370 -2.93 -28.01 -23.40
N ILE A 371 -1.90 -27.29 -22.96
CA ILE A 371 -0.72 -27.87 -22.27
C ILE A 371 -0.74 -27.68 -20.75
N ASP A 372 -1.79 -27.07 -20.20
CA ASP A 372 -1.84 -26.70 -18.78
C ASP A 372 -1.77 -27.88 -17.81
N ASP A 373 -2.42 -28.99 -18.16
CA ASP A 373 -2.36 -30.21 -17.35
C ASP A 373 -0.96 -30.82 -17.34
N TRP A 374 -0.29 -30.81 -18.49
CA TRP A 374 1.06 -31.30 -18.62
C TRP A 374 2.06 -30.43 -17.85
N LEU A 375 2.00 -29.09 -18.00
CA LEU A 375 2.82 -28.14 -17.25
C LEU A 375 2.63 -28.28 -15.73
N ARG A 376 1.39 -28.53 -15.28
CA ARG A 376 1.09 -28.78 -13.87
C ARG A 376 1.72 -30.07 -13.37
N GLY A 377 1.65 -31.14 -14.17
CA GLY A 377 2.31 -32.40 -13.86
C GLY A 377 3.82 -32.23 -13.73
N PHE A 378 4.43 -31.54 -14.69
CA PHE A 378 5.88 -31.28 -14.71
C PHE A 378 6.37 -30.50 -13.48
N ARG A 379 5.66 -29.45 -13.04
CA ARG A 379 6.07 -28.65 -11.86
C ARG A 379 5.89 -29.38 -10.51
N ARG A 380 5.18 -30.51 -10.48
CA ARG A 380 4.97 -31.32 -9.26
C ARG A 380 5.95 -32.49 -9.14
N ALA A 381 6.52 -32.93 -10.26
CA ALA A 381 7.62 -33.90 -10.31
C ALA A 381 8.94 -33.21 -9.91
#